data_AF-A0A424Q1Q8-F1
#
_entry.id   AF-A0A424Q1Q8-F1
#
_cell.length_a   1.000
_cell.length_b   1.000
_cell.length_c   1.000
_cell.angle_alpha   90.00
_cell.angle_beta   90.00
_cell.angle_gamma   90.00
#
_symmetry.space_group_name_H-M   'P 1'
#
loop_
_entity.id
_entity.type
_entity.pdbx_description
1 polymer ?
#
loop_
_entity_poly.entity_id
_entity_poly.type
_entity_poly.pdbx_seq_one_letter_code
_entity_poly.pdbx_strand_id
1 'polypeptide(L)'
;MSEPTQYPVGGWEVVDRLNQQWLEGDPNWWPKSKGALTIEHDYETIPPKSWASWRRQRLHPPGPAMLVPVAWTAFFLVAASFPLIFPGRTPDDQLLASAFFGIGWILTIAPLAFTGAIGYHPARKNIFDIYPIDSKSILIGLIFFAAHVFINTSFGWLAYLLFWIAWIRTVMAISEAVEPSCGRWLLPITPEAYIDSKLVEGWQKKERRFGTACLAVGPEVGDSRIIIEGVRHRTGTYLAVSLLGRSGYRYDPFQTRLHKPIPEDTLREPPIEIASLKWENDEF
;
A
#
# COMPACT_ATOMS: atom_id res chain seq x y z
N MET A 1 10.61 -3.85 -15.81
CA MET A 1 11.23 -3.14 -14.68
C MET A 1 11.46 -4.17 -13.60
N SER A 2 12.71 -4.60 -13.43
CA SER A 2 13.16 -5.54 -12.40
C SER A 2 13.17 -4.84 -11.04
N GLU A 3 12.65 -5.48 -10.01
CA GLU A 3 12.91 -5.06 -8.62
C GLU A 3 14.43 -5.00 -8.39
N PRO A 4 14.95 -3.96 -7.72
CA PRO A 4 16.35 -3.94 -7.34
C PRO A 4 16.58 -5.05 -6.31
N THR A 5 17.35 -6.07 -6.69
CA THR A 5 17.78 -7.11 -5.73
C THR A 5 18.78 -6.49 -4.75
N GLN A 6 18.34 -6.25 -3.52
CA GLN A 6 19.11 -5.56 -2.48
C GLN A 6 20.10 -6.44 -1.69
N TYR A 7 20.35 -7.69 -2.10
CA TYR A 7 21.11 -8.61 -1.25
C TYR A 7 22.39 -9.16 -1.90
N PRO A 8 23.58 -8.94 -1.28
CA PRO A 8 24.85 -9.48 -1.74
C PRO A 8 24.92 -10.99 -1.51
N VAL A 9 25.68 -11.67 -2.38
CA VAL A 9 25.88 -13.12 -2.34
C VAL A 9 26.91 -13.43 -1.23
N GLY A 10 26.44 -13.79 -0.05
CA GLY A 10 27.23 -14.34 1.06
C GLY A 10 27.09 -15.86 1.13
N GLY A 11 27.91 -16.53 1.96
CA GLY A 11 27.91 -18.00 2.13
C GLY A 11 26.56 -18.60 2.52
N TRP A 12 26.44 -19.93 2.48
CA TRP A 12 25.15 -20.66 2.57
C TRP A 12 24.25 -20.26 3.77
N GLU A 13 24.81 -20.00 4.97
CA GLU A 13 24.05 -19.46 6.11
C GLU A 13 23.46 -18.05 5.88
N VAL A 14 24.16 -17.22 5.09
CA VAL A 14 23.67 -15.91 4.65
C VAL A 14 22.58 -16.08 3.61
N VAL A 15 22.68 -17.07 2.71
CA VAL A 15 21.64 -17.38 1.72
C VAL A 15 20.35 -17.85 2.38
N ASP A 16 20.43 -18.75 3.37
CA ASP A 16 19.25 -19.23 4.11
C ASP A 16 18.60 -18.11 4.91
N ARG A 17 19.41 -17.26 5.58
CA ARG A 17 18.91 -16.06 6.25
C ARG A 17 18.25 -15.08 5.28
N LEU A 18 18.82 -14.88 4.09
CA LEU A 18 18.25 -14.01 3.06
C LEU A 18 16.94 -14.58 2.49
N ASN A 19 16.83 -15.89 2.35
CA ASN A 19 15.62 -16.57 1.90
C ASN A 19 14.52 -16.52 2.98
N GLN A 20 14.88 -16.70 4.24
CA GLN A 20 13.97 -16.55 5.37
C GLN A 20 13.51 -15.09 5.48
N GLN A 21 14.42 -14.11 5.40
CA GLN A 21 14.07 -12.68 5.37
C GLN A 21 13.21 -12.31 4.16
N TRP A 22 13.35 -13.00 3.03
CA TRP A 22 12.49 -12.77 1.87
C TRP A 22 11.02 -13.15 2.16
N LEU A 23 10.78 -14.22 2.93
CA LEU A 23 9.42 -14.61 3.35
C LEU A 23 8.96 -13.84 4.60
N GLU A 24 9.79 -13.71 5.62
CA GLU A 24 9.41 -13.14 6.91
C GLU A 24 9.52 -11.61 6.98
N GLY A 25 10.25 -11.00 6.05
CA GLY A 25 10.60 -9.59 6.09
C GLY A 25 11.83 -9.31 6.94
N ASP A 26 12.36 -8.09 6.84
CA ASP A 26 13.47 -7.64 7.69
C ASP A 26 12.95 -7.35 9.10
N PRO A 27 13.52 -7.97 10.16
CA PRO A 27 13.13 -7.69 11.55
C PRO A 27 13.21 -6.20 11.93
N ASN A 28 14.04 -5.40 11.26
CA ASN A 28 14.15 -3.96 11.52
C ASN A 28 12.89 -3.17 11.16
N TRP A 29 12.02 -3.72 10.31
CA TRP A 29 10.74 -3.07 9.99
C TRP A 29 9.81 -3.03 11.20
N TRP A 30 10.05 -3.89 12.20
CA TRP A 30 9.25 -3.99 13.42
C TRP A 30 10.13 -3.80 14.67
N PRO A 31 10.11 -2.61 15.29
CA PRO A 31 10.97 -2.32 16.44
C PRO A 31 10.79 -3.29 17.62
N LYS A 32 9.61 -3.91 17.75
CA LYS A 32 9.27 -4.86 18.82
C LYS A 32 9.81 -6.28 18.58
N SER A 33 10.23 -6.63 17.37
CA SER A 33 10.71 -7.98 17.03
C SER A 33 12.24 -8.08 16.96
N LYS A 34 12.97 -7.02 17.32
CA LYS A 34 14.44 -7.01 17.32
C LYS A 34 14.99 -8.15 18.21
N GLY A 35 15.57 -9.16 17.56
CA GLY A 35 16.20 -10.30 18.22
C GLY A 35 15.39 -11.61 18.20
N ALA A 36 14.15 -11.61 17.69
CA ALA A 36 13.38 -12.83 17.48
C ALA A 36 13.58 -13.36 16.05
N LEU A 37 13.85 -14.67 15.92
CA LEU A 37 13.97 -15.35 14.62
C LEU A 37 12.61 -15.64 13.98
N THR A 38 11.54 -15.70 14.78
CA THR A 38 10.18 -15.94 14.31
C THR A 38 9.31 -14.80 14.80
N ILE A 39 8.77 -14.02 13.88
CA ILE A 39 7.87 -12.92 14.23
C ILE A 39 6.43 -13.43 14.17
N GLU A 40 5.94 -14.01 15.27
CA GLU A 40 4.50 -14.15 15.47
C GLU A 40 3.90 -12.75 15.60
N HIS A 41 2.97 -12.42 14.70
CA HIS A 41 2.28 -11.14 14.73
C HIS A 41 0.86 -11.36 15.24
N ASP A 42 0.47 -10.62 16.29
CA ASP A 42 -0.82 -10.75 17.02
C ASP A 42 -2.10 -10.67 16.14
N TYR A 43 -1.96 -10.27 14.88
CA TYR A 43 -3.06 -9.97 13.97
C TYR A 43 -3.11 -10.90 12.76
N GLU A 44 -2.22 -11.87 12.71
CA GLU A 44 -2.15 -12.87 11.66
C GLU A 44 -3.03 -14.07 12.02
N THR A 45 -3.85 -14.53 11.08
CA THR A 45 -4.71 -15.71 11.28
C THR A 45 -4.14 -16.92 10.56
N ILE A 46 -4.33 -18.11 11.13
CA ILE A 46 -3.93 -19.36 10.49
C ILE A 46 -4.83 -19.59 9.26
N PRO A 47 -4.28 -19.86 8.07
CA PRO A 47 -5.09 -20.14 6.89
C PRO A 47 -5.78 -21.52 7.00
N PRO A 48 -6.81 -21.79 6.19
CA PRO A 48 -7.37 -23.13 6.05
C PRO A 48 -6.33 -24.15 5.58
N LYS A 49 -6.50 -25.44 5.95
CA LYS A 49 -5.57 -26.52 5.59
C LYS A 49 -5.35 -26.69 4.08
N SER A 50 -6.31 -26.28 3.26
CA SER A 50 -6.22 -26.25 1.79
C SER A 50 -5.08 -25.36 1.28
N TRP A 51 -4.59 -24.43 2.10
CA TRP A 51 -3.47 -23.54 1.80
C TRP A 51 -2.11 -24.09 2.25
N ALA A 52 -2.02 -25.34 2.70
CA ALA A 52 -0.77 -25.91 3.25
C ALA A 52 0.43 -25.88 2.28
N SER A 53 0.19 -25.88 0.96
CA SER A 53 1.24 -25.74 -0.06
C SER A 53 1.70 -24.29 -0.29
N TRP A 54 0.97 -23.32 0.24
CA TRP A 54 1.26 -21.90 0.12
C TRP A 54 2.05 -21.42 1.34
N ARG A 55 2.96 -20.47 1.13
CA ARG A 55 3.69 -19.83 2.23
C ARG A 55 3.47 -18.34 2.26
N ARG A 56 3.36 -17.80 3.46
CA ARG A 56 3.19 -16.37 3.70
C ARG A 56 4.49 -15.63 3.40
N GLN A 57 4.38 -14.54 2.67
CA GLN A 57 5.42 -13.53 2.50
C GLN A 57 4.95 -12.21 3.09
N ARG A 58 5.72 -11.67 4.05
CA ARG A 58 5.51 -10.34 4.63
C ARG A 58 6.17 -9.28 3.77
N LEU A 59 5.47 -8.17 3.59
CA LEU A 59 5.94 -7.05 2.77
C LEU A 59 6.30 -5.87 3.67
N HIS A 60 7.19 -5.00 3.19
CA HIS A 60 7.60 -3.82 3.93
C HIS A 60 6.38 -2.93 4.26
N PRO A 61 6.10 -2.65 5.54
CA PRO A 61 4.95 -1.87 5.93
C PRO A 61 5.09 -0.41 5.45
N PRO A 62 4.09 0.17 4.76
CA PRO A 62 4.15 1.55 4.29
C PRO A 62 4.03 2.59 5.42
N GLY A 63 3.58 2.17 6.61
CA GLY A 63 3.27 3.05 7.75
C GLY A 63 4.38 4.05 8.10
N PRO A 64 5.62 3.62 8.41
CA PRO A 64 6.70 4.55 8.77
C PRO A 64 7.03 5.57 7.67
N ALA A 65 7.05 5.12 6.40
CA ALA A 65 7.33 6.00 5.26
C ALA A 65 6.20 7.02 5.01
N MET A 66 4.98 6.72 5.46
CA MET A 66 3.80 7.59 5.33
C MET A 66 3.63 8.54 6.50
N LEU A 67 3.58 7.99 7.72
CA LEU A 67 3.14 8.70 8.90
C LEU A 67 4.19 9.70 9.41
N VAL A 68 5.48 9.41 9.21
CA VAL A 68 6.56 10.31 9.67
C VAL A 68 6.55 11.64 8.91
N PRO A 69 6.52 11.69 7.56
CA PRO A 69 6.35 12.95 6.84
C PRO A 69 5.03 13.64 7.18
N VAL A 70 3.93 12.87 7.25
CA VAL A 70 2.59 13.39 7.55
C VAL A 70 2.54 14.04 8.94
N ALA A 71 3.29 13.56 9.93
CA ALA A 71 3.33 14.17 11.26
C ALA A 71 3.78 15.65 11.25
N TRP A 72 4.63 16.05 10.30
CA TRP A 72 5.11 17.42 10.17
C TRP A 72 4.18 18.33 9.35
N THR A 73 3.27 17.74 8.56
CA THR A 73 2.40 18.50 7.66
C THR A 73 1.50 19.48 8.41
N ALA A 74 0.93 19.08 9.55
CA ALA A 74 0.10 19.93 10.39
C ALA A 74 0.85 21.19 10.85
N PHE A 75 2.11 21.03 11.28
CA PHE A 75 2.95 22.16 11.69
C PHE A 75 3.10 23.18 10.56
N PHE A 76 3.45 22.73 9.35
CA PHE A 76 3.62 23.63 8.21
C PHE A 76 2.31 24.28 7.75
N LEU A 77 1.21 23.53 7.77
CA LEU A 77 -0.09 24.09 7.46
C LEU A 77 -0.43 25.19 8.46
N VAL A 78 -0.30 24.97 9.78
CA VAL A 78 -0.57 26.00 10.80
C VAL A 78 0.39 27.19 10.61
N ALA A 79 1.69 26.93 10.39
CA ALA A 79 2.71 27.95 10.17
C ALA A 79 2.36 28.88 8.99
N ALA A 80 1.72 28.36 7.94
CA ALA A 80 1.29 29.14 6.79
C ALA A 80 0.29 30.25 7.12
N SER A 81 -0.47 30.12 8.22
CA SER A 81 -1.45 31.14 8.63
C SER A 81 -0.82 32.36 9.31
N PHE A 82 0.33 32.20 9.99
CA PHE A 82 0.90 33.26 10.82
C PHE A 82 1.28 34.54 10.06
N PRO A 83 1.97 34.49 8.91
CA PRO A 83 2.29 35.70 8.15
C PRO A 83 1.03 36.45 7.67
N LEU A 84 -0.07 35.73 7.47
CA LEU A 84 -1.34 36.29 6.99
C LEU A 84 -2.17 36.92 8.11
N ILE A 85 -2.09 36.41 9.34
CA ILE A 85 -2.78 36.98 10.52
C ILE A 85 -2.01 38.19 11.07
N PHE A 86 -0.68 38.16 11.03
CA PHE A 86 0.20 39.19 11.56
C PHE A 86 1.07 39.81 10.46
N PRO A 87 0.48 40.56 9.51
CA PRO A 87 1.22 41.11 8.38
C PRO A 87 2.26 42.16 8.81
N GLY A 88 3.28 42.34 7.97
CA GLY A 88 4.37 43.30 8.15
C GLY A 88 5.48 42.82 9.09
N ARG A 89 5.53 41.52 9.40
CA ARG A 89 6.55 40.93 10.30
C ARG A 89 7.65 40.17 9.57
N THR A 90 7.49 39.93 8.27
CA THR A 90 8.51 39.32 7.43
C THR A 90 8.73 40.14 6.15
N PRO A 91 9.83 39.93 5.42
CA PRO A 91 10.08 40.65 4.17
C PRO A 91 9.01 40.43 3.09
N ASP A 92 8.39 39.24 3.08
CA ASP A 92 7.30 38.87 2.17
C ASP A 92 6.40 37.82 2.84
N ASP A 93 5.33 38.28 3.47
CA ASP A 93 4.40 37.44 4.21
C ASP A 93 3.67 36.44 3.29
N GLN A 94 3.40 36.84 2.04
CA GLN A 94 2.66 36.01 1.09
C GLN A 94 3.52 34.87 0.56
N LEU A 95 4.79 35.15 0.23
CA LEU A 95 5.74 34.13 -0.18
C LEU A 95 5.96 33.11 0.94
N LEU A 96 6.15 33.58 2.18
CA LEU A 96 6.40 32.70 3.31
C LEU A 96 5.19 31.81 3.62
N ALA A 97 3.98 32.38 3.62
CA ALA A 97 2.74 31.61 3.77
C ALA A 97 2.58 30.56 2.67
N SER A 98 2.84 30.94 1.41
CA SER A 98 2.76 30.03 0.26
C SER A 98 3.79 28.91 0.34
N ALA A 99 5.01 29.21 0.78
CA ALA A 99 6.07 28.22 0.96
C ALA A 99 5.71 27.18 2.04
N PHE A 100 5.24 27.62 3.21
CA PHE A 100 4.81 26.71 4.26
C PHE A 100 3.61 25.85 3.84
N PHE A 101 2.61 26.45 3.18
CA PHE A 101 1.48 25.72 2.64
C PHE A 101 1.93 24.65 1.63
N GLY A 102 2.82 25.03 0.70
CA GLY A 102 3.40 24.12 -0.29
C GLY A 102 4.17 22.98 0.34
N ILE A 103 5.03 23.25 1.32
CA ILE A 103 5.79 22.22 2.06
C ILE A 103 4.83 21.24 2.75
N GLY A 104 3.79 21.75 3.43
CA GLY A 104 2.78 20.92 4.08
C GLY A 104 2.10 19.94 3.11
N TRP A 105 1.71 20.40 1.92
CA TRP A 105 1.11 19.52 0.91
C TRP A 105 2.10 18.60 0.22
N ILE A 106 3.35 19.04 -0.03
CA ILE A 106 4.41 18.17 -0.56
C ILE A 106 4.68 17.01 0.40
N LEU A 107 4.81 17.29 1.70
CA LEU A 107 5.02 16.27 2.72
C LEU A 107 3.81 15.30 2.86
N THR A 108 2.61 15.73 2.46
CA THR A 108 1.41 14.88 2.42
C THR A 108 1.39 13.98 1.16
N ILE A 109 1.70 14.54 -0.01
CA ILE A 109 1.50 13.87 -1.31
C ILE A 109 2.72 13.05 -1.74
N ALA A 110 3.94 13.54 -1.48
CA ALA A 110 5.16 12.90 -1.99
C ALA A 110 5.33 11.45 -1.51
N PRO A 111 5.08 11.10 -0.23
CA PRO A 111 5.14 9.70 0.20
C PRO A 111 4.17 8.79 -0.57
N LEU A 112 2.95 9.28 -0.83
CA LEU A 112 1.93 8.56 -1.60
C LEU A 112 2.38 8.28 -3.03
N ALA A 113 3.05 9.24 -3.66
CA ALA A 113 3.64 9.05 -4.98
C ALA A 113 4.78 8.03 -4.97
N PHE A 114 5.71 8.12 -4.00
CA PHE A 114 6.89 7.26 -3.95
C PHE A 114 6.60 5.81 -3.60
N THR A 115 5.54 5.55 -2.83
CA THR A 115 5.09 4.17 -2.54
C THR A 115 4.16 3.60 -3.61
N GLY A 116 3.83 4.38 -4.64
CA GLY A 116 2.95 3.96 -5.74
C GLY A 116 1.47 3.95 -5.38
N ALA A 117 1.05 4.55 -4.27
CA ALA A 117 -0.32 4.45 -3.76
C ALA A 117 -1.37 5.10 -4.68
N ILE A 118 -0.94 6.10 -5.45
CA ILE A 118 -1.78 6.82 -6.43
C ILE A 118 -1.69 6.25 -7.85
N GLY A 119 -0.96 5.14 -8.03
CA GLY A 119 -0.77 4.47 -9.32
C GLY A 119 -2.05 3.83 -9.87
N TYR A 120 -2.01 3.42 -11.15
CA TYR A 120 -3.11 2.67 -11.74
C TYR A 120 -3.04 1.19 -11.30
N HIS A 121 -4.13 0.67 -10.74
CA HIS A 121 -4.23 -0.73 -10.32
C HIS A 121 -5.69 -1.23 -10.32
N PRO A 122 -5.93 -2.57 -10.32
CA PRO A 122 -7.27 -3.14 -10.44
C PRO A 122 -8.27 -2.80 -9.34
N ALA A 123 -7.81 -2.53 -8.11
CA ALA A 123 -8.68 -2.14 -7.00
C ALA A 123 -9.18 -0.68 -7.03
N ARG A 124 -8.75 0.10 -8.03
CA ARG A 124 -9.14 1.50 -8.21
C ARG A 124 -10.58 1.58 -8.72
N LYS A 125 -11.40 2.51 -8.18
CA LYS A 125 -12.82 2.61 -8.59
C LYS A 125 -13.01 3.25 -9.97
N ASN A 126 -12.14 4.17 -10.35
CA ASN A 126 -12.16 4.84 -11.66
C ASN A 126 -10.80 5.51 -11.95
N ILE A 127 -10.61 6.03 -13.17
CA ILE A 127 -9.31 6.61 -13.58
C ILE A 127 -8.89 7.85 -12.78
N PHE A 128 -9.83 8.57 -12.15
CA PHE A 128 -9.59 9.78 -11.35
C PHE A 128 -9.49 9.52 -9.85
N ASP A 129 -9.50 8.25 -9.44
CA ASP A 129 -9.52 7.86 -8.03
C ASP A 129 -8.12 7.94 -7.40
N ILE A 130 -7.75 9.09 -6.86
CA ILE A 130 -6.45 9.32 -6.20
C ILE A 130 -6.46 9.00 -4.70
N TYR A 131 -7.30 8.07 -4.25
CA TYR A 131 -7.28 7.61 -2.86
C TYR A 131 -5.85 7.26 -2.40
N PRO A 132 -5.42 7.65 -1.18
CA PRO A 132 -6.21 8.19 -0.06
C PRO A 132 -6.43 9.72 -0.08
N ILE A 133 -6.06 10.44 -1.13
CA ILE A 133 -6.19 11.91 -1.19
C ILE A 133 -7.67 12.32 -1.32
N ASP A 134 -8.15 13.24 -0.47
CA ASP A 134 -9.49 13.80 -0.55
C ASP A 134 -9.62 14.85 -1.67
N SER A 135 -9.68 14.35 -2.91
CA SER A 135 -9.78 15.17 -4.13
C SER A 135 -11.00 16.09 -4.14
N LYS A 136 -12.10 15.70 -3.50
CA LYS A 136 -13.34 16.49 -3.48
C LYS A 136 -13.15 17.78 -2.71
N SER A 137 -12.65 17.69 -1.48
CA SER A 137 -12.42 18.90 -0.65
C SER A 137 -11.32 19.78 -1.22
N ILE A 138 -10.26 19.18 -1.81
CA ILE A 138 -9.22 19.92 -2.54
C ILE A 138 -9.84 20.72 -3.70
N LEU A 139 -10.68 20.09 -4.52
CA LEU A 139 -11.29 20.76 -5.68
C LEU A 139 -12.17 21.94 -5.24
N ILE A 140 -12.97 21.77 -4.19
CA ILE A 140 -13.79 22.86 -3.63
C ILE A 140 -12.89 23.96 -3.07
N GLY A 141 -11.82 23.60 -2.35
CA GLY A 141 -10.82 24.56 -1.85
C GLY A 141 -10.17 25.37 -2.96
N LEU A 142 -9.82 24.74 -4.09
CA LEU A 142 -9.28 25.42 -5.27
C LEU A 142 -10.27 26.40 -5.91
N ILE A 143 -11.56 26.07 -5.94
CA ILE A 143 -12.61 26.99 -6.42
C ILE A 143 -12.67 28.23 -5.53
N PHE A 144 -12.66 28.07 -4.20
CA PHE A 144 -12.63 29.21 -3.28
C PHE A 144 -11.31 29.99 -3.34
N PHE A 145 -10.19 29.33 -3.61
CA PHE A 145 -8.92 30.00 -3.83
C PHE A 145 -8.94 30.86 -5.09
N ALA A 146 -9.54 30.38 -6.18
CA ALA A 146 -9.75 31.21 -7.37
C ALA A 146 -10.68 32.41 -7.05
N ALA A 147 -11.77 32.20 -6.32
CA ALA A 147 -12.66 33.28 -5.87
C ALA A 147 -11.93 34.29 -4.96
N HIS A 148 -10.96 33.86 -4.16
CA HIS A 148 -10.11 34.73 -3.36
C HIS A 148 -9.32 35.72 -4.22
N VAL A 149 -8.76 35.26 -5.35
CA VAL A 149 -7.97 36.09 -6.27
C VAL A 149 -8.83 37.07 -7.06
N PHE A 150 -9.99 36.64 -7.54
CA PHE A 150 -10.79 37.43 -8.49
C PHE A 150 -11.97 38.19 -7.87
N ILE A 151 -12.45 37.81 -6.69
CA ILE A 151 -13.70 38.33 -6.13
C ILE A 151 -13.48 38.99 -4.77
N ASN A 152 -13.01 38.25 -3.76
CA ASN A 152 -12.90 38.78 -2.40
C ASN A 152 -11.87 38.03 -1.55
N THR A 153 -11.01 38.76 -0.87
CA THR A 153 -9.93 38.20 -0.04
C THR A 153 -10.42 37.27 1.07
N SER A 154 -11.64 37.47 1.61
CA SER A 154 -12.23 36.60 2.63
C SER A 154 -12.42 35.15 2.18
N PHE A 155 -12.59 34.89 0.88
CA PHE A 155 -12.65 33.52 0.36
C PHE A 155 -11.34 32.75 0.55
N GLY A 156 -10.22 33.43 0.80
CA GLY A 156 -8.93 32.79 1.06
C GLY A 156 -8.96 32.00 2.36
N TRP A 157 -9.61 32.52 3.39
CA TRP A 157 -9.81 31.83 4.66
C TRP A 157 -10.73 30.61 4.51
N LEU A 158 -11.76 30.72 3.69
CA LEU A 158 -12.66 29.60 3.40
C LEU A 158 -11.95 28.50 2.60
N ALA A 159 -11.14 28.88 1.59
CA ALA A 159 -10.27 27.95 0.87
C ALA A 159 -9.31 27.24 1.83
N TYR A 160 -8.66 27.99 2.71
CA TYR A 160 -7.73 27.44 3.69
C TYR A 160 -8.39 26.47 4.67
N LEU A 161 -9.61 26.77 5.14
CA LEU A 161 -10.42 25.84 5.95
C LEU A 161 -10.73 24.53 5.18
N LEU A 162 -11.07 24.63 3.90
CA LEU A 162 -11.34 23.45 3.06
C LEU A 162 -10.08 22.60 2.83
N PHE A 163 -8.91 23.23 2.69
CA PHE A 163 -7.64 22.51 2.62
C PHE A 163 -7.32 21.79 3.94
N TRP A 164 -7.64 22.38 5.10
CA TRP A 164 -7.56 21.68 6.38
C TRP A 164 -8.49 20.47 6.46
N ILE A 165 -9.75 20.61 6.04
CA ILE A 165 -10.70 19.49 5.99
C ILE A 165 -10.18 18.38 5.06
N ALA A 166 -9.68 18.75 3.88
CA ALA A 166 -9.09 17.83 2.93
C ALA A 166 -7.88 17.09 3.53
N TRP A 167 -7.02 17.83 4.23
CA TRP A 167 -5.85 17.28 4.89
C TRP A 167 -6.24 16.28 5.98
N ILE A 168 -7.16 16.63 6.91
CA ILE A 168 -7.62 15.72 7.97
C ILE A 168 -8.17 14.43 7.38
N ARG A 169 -9.04 14.52 6.36
CA ARG A 169 -9.63 13.35 5.69
C ARG A 169 -8.57 12.51 4.98
N THR A 170 -7.58 13.15 4.37
CA THR A 170 -6.46 12.46 3.73
C THR A 170 -5.63 11.72 4.77
N VAL A 171 -5.30 12.32 5.91
CA VAL A 171 -4.55 11.66 7.00
C VAL A 171 -5.31 10.48 7.58
N MET A 172 -6.62 10.61 7.79
CA MET A 172 -7.47 9.50 8.23
C MET A 172 -7.42 8.34 7.22
N ALA A 173 -7.65 8.64 5.94
CA ALA A 173 -7.61 7.63 4.88
C ALA A 173 -6.21 6.98 4.71
N ILE A 174 -5.13 7.73 4.92
CA ILE A 174 -3.77 7.18 4.97
C ILE A 174 -3.64 6.21 6.15
N SER A 175 -4.09 6.60 7.34
CA SER A 175 -4.03 5.76 8.55
C SER A 175 -4.78 4.44 8.33
N GLU A 176 -6.01 4.51 7.80
CA GLU A 176 -6.82 3.33 7.45
C GLU A 176 -6.12 2.45 6.39
N ALA A 177 -5.44 3.07 5.42
CA ALA A 177 -4.74 2.34 4.36
C ALA A 177 -3.46 1.63 4.84
N VAL A 178 -2.79 2.12 5.88
CA VAL A 178 -1.53 1.54 6.38
C VAL A 178 -1.71 0.65 7.62
N GLU A 179 -2.91 0.57 8.18
CA GLU A 179 -3.23 -0.23 9.35
C GLU A 179 -3.17 -1.75 9.09
N PRO A 180 -3.74 -2.29 7.99
CA PRO A 180 -3.70 -3.72 7.72
C PRO A 180 -2.27 -4.23 7.49
N SER A 181 -2.01 -5.47 7.90
CA SER A 181 -0.73 -6.12 7.68
C SER A 181 -0.47 -6.29 6.17
N CYS A 182 0.70 -5.83 5.72
CA CYS A 182 1.12 -5.99 4.33
C CYS A 182 1.75 -7.36 4.10
N GLY A 183 1.23 -8.10 3.11
CA GLY A 183 1.65 -9.46 2.86
C GLY A 183 1.00 -10.06 1.63
N ARG A 184 1.50 -11.24 1.25
CA ARG A 184 0.96 -12.07 0.18
C ARG A 184 1.28 -13.54 0.44
N TRP A 185 0.58 -14.44 -0.22
CA TRP A 185 0.81 -15.88 -0.12
C TRP A 185 1.37 -16.40 -1.41
N LEU A 186 2.48 -17.12 -1.32
CA LEU A 186 3.26 -17.61 -2.44
C LEU A 186 2.99 -19.10 -2.68
N LEU A 187 2.93 -19.50 -3.95
CA LEU A 187 2.92 -20.88 -4.40
C LEU A 187 4.00 -21.07 -5.48
N PRO A 188 5.00 -21.96 -5.29
CA PRO A 188 6.02 -22.20 -6.29
C PRO A 188 5.43 -22.97 -7.47
N ILE A 189 5.70 -22.49 -8.69
CA ILE A 189 5.16 -23.06 -9.93
C ILE A 189 6.20 -23.02 -11.05
N THR A 190 5.98 -23.82 -12.10
CA THR A 190 6.60 -23.56 -13.39
C THR A 190 5.77 -22.54 -14.18
N PRO A 191 6.38 -21.59 -14.92
CA PRO A 191 5.64 -20.63 -15.74
C PRO A 191 4.63 -21.26 -16.71
N GLU A 192 4.93 -22.46 -17.21
CA GLU A 192 4.11 -23.21 -18.16
C GLU A 192 2.83 -23.71 -17.51
N ALA A 193 2.88 -24.13 -16.24
CA ALA A 193 1.71 -24.61 -15.49
C ALA A 193 0.61 -23.55 -15.37
N TYR A 194 0.96 -22.26 -15.44
CA TYR A 194 -0.02 -21.18 -15.40
C TYR A 194 -0.91 -21.12 -16.65
N ILE A 195 -0.43 -21.59 -17.81
CA ILE A 195 -1.20 -21.57 -19.07
C ILE A 195 -2.47 -22.42 -18.89
N ASP A 196 -2.31 -23.63 -18.35
CA ASP A 196 -3.36 -24.62 -18.17
C ASP A 196 -4.12 -24.48 -16.84
N SER A 197 -3.75 -23.51 -16.02
CA SER A 197 -4.39 -23.26 -14.72
C SER A 197 -5.86 -22.84 -14.86
N LYS A 198 -6.68 -23.33 -13.92
CA LYS A 198 -8.09 -23.00 -13.82
C LYS A 198 -8.34 -22.12 -12.60
N LEU A 199 -9.06 -21.02 -12.82
CA LEU A 199 -9.52 -20.15 -11.75
C LEU A 199 -10.91 -20.58 -11.31
N VAL A 200 -11.22 -20.37 -10.04
CA VAL A 200 -12.57 -20.58 -9.51
C VAL A 200 -13.56 -19.57 -10.14
N GLU A 201 -14.85 -19.88 -10.09
CA GLU A 201 -15.90 -19.02 -10.65
C GLU A 201 -15.86 -17.59 -10.05
N GLY A 202 -16.18 -16.59 -10.87
CA GLY A 202 -16.15 -15.17 -10.47
C GLY A 202 -14.78 -14.49 -10.60
N TRP A 203 -13.72 -15.22 -10.94
CA TRP A 203 -12.40 -14.67 -11.21
C TRP A 203 -12.19 -14.33 -12.69
N GLN A 204 -11.47 -13.25 -12.96
CA GLN A 204 -11.08 -12.82 -14.29
C GLN A 204 -9.58 -13.01 -14.52
N LYS A 205 -9.21 -13.92 -15.43
CA LYS A 205 -7.84 -14.04 -15.94
C LYS A 205 -7.51 -12.81 -16.81
N LYS A 206 -6.50 -12.02 -16.42
CA LYS A 206 -6.02 -10.85 -17.17
C LYS A 206 -4.99 -11.24 -18.21
N GLU A 207 -4.08 -12.12 -17.83
CA GLU A 207 -2.98 -12.58 -18.67
C GLU A 207 -3.07 -14.07 -18.94
N ARG A 208 -2.86 -14.48 -20.21
CA ARG A 208 -2.88 -15.91 -20.60
C ARG A 208 -1.56 -16.63 -20.29
N ARG A 209 -0.46 -15.88 -20.24
CA ARG A 209 0.88 -16.40 -19.97
C ARG A 209 1.40 -15.85 -18.66
N PHE A 210 2.33 -16.57 -18.05
CA PHE A 210 2.96 -16.12 -16.83
C PHE A 210 3.80 -14.86 -17.07
N GLY A 211 3.68 -13.89 -16.18
CA GLY A 211 4.45 -12.64 -16.14
C GLY A 211 4.43 -12.06 -14.73
N THR A 212 5.28 -11.06 -14.46
CA THR A 212 5.41 -10.47 -13.12
C THR A 212 4.37 -9.36 -12.83
N ALA A 213 3.23 -9.41 -13.51
CA ALA A 213 2.16 -8.43 -13.39
C ALA A 213 0.92 -9.07 -12.72
N CYS A 214 -0.18 -8.32 -12.64
CA CYS A 214 -1.47 -8.86 -12.23
C CYS A 214 -1.95 -9.88 -13.27
N LEU A 215 -1.99 -11.14 -12.86
CA LEU A 215 -2.35 -12.29 -13.69
C LEU A 215 -3.86 -12.55 -13.67
N ALA A 216 -4.49 -12.41 -12.51
CA ALA A 216 -5.93 -12.55 -12.36
C ALA A 216 -6.48 -11.63 -11.26
N VAL A 217 -7.76 -11.29 -11.38
CA VAL A 217 -8.50 -10.44 -10.44
C VAL A 217 -9.75 -11.19 -9.99
N GLY A 218 -9.94 -11.29 -8.70
CA GLY A 218 -11.08 -11.92 -8.05
C GLY A 218 -12.16 -10.91 -7.62
N PRO A 219 -13.06 -11.34 -6.71
CA PRO A 219 -14.15 -10.50 -6.22
C PRO A 219 -13.65 -9.30 -5.43
N GLU A 220 -14.51 -8.28 -5.34
CA GLU A 220 -14.31 -7.14 -4.46
C GLU A 220 -14.60 -7.54 -3.00
N VAL A 221 -13.70 -7.16 -2.10
CA VAL A 221 -13.88 -7.27 -0.66
C VAL A 221 -13.73 -5.88 -0.07
N GLY A 222 -14.85 -5.25 0.23
CA GLY A 222 -14.86 -3.88 0.73
C GLY A 222 -14.30 -2.89 -0.27
N ASP A 223 -13.24 -2.18 0.10
CA ASP A 223 -12.51 -1.25 -0.78
C ASP A 223 -11.22 -1.89 -1.33
N SER A 224 -11.21 -3.22 -1.45
CA SER A 224 -10.08 -4.00 -1.94
C SER A 224 -10.53 -5.06 -2.94
N ARG A 225 -9.58 -5.65 -3.66
CA ARG A 225 -9.80 -6.81 -4.55
C ARG A 225 -8.78 -7.89 -4.27
N ILE A 226 -9.21 -9.14 -4.30
CA ILE A 226 -8.27 -10.26 -4.24
C ILE A 226 -7.60 -10.39 -5.61
N ILE A 227 -6.28 -10.50 -5.65
CA ILE A 227 -5.51 -10.59 -6.89
C ILE A 227 -4.57 -11.78 -6.88
N ILE A 228 -4.26 -12.27 -8.07
CA ILE A 228 -3.14 -13.20 -8.32
C ILE A 228 -2.11 -12.47 -9.17
N GLU A 229 -0.86 -12.51 -8.73
CA GLU A 229 0.28 -11.92 -9.43
C GLU A 229 1.37 -12.96 -9.64
N GLY A 230 2.20 -12.75 -10.66
CA GLY A 230 3.43 -13.52 -10.80
C GLY A 230 4.58 -12.86 -10.06
N VAL A 231 5.40 -13.67 -9.41
CA VAL A 231 6.61 -13.23 -8.70
C VAL A 231 7.78 -14.08 -9.20
N ARG A 232 8.90 -13.41 -9.51
CA ARG A 232 10.17 -14.09 -9.79
C ARG A 232 11.15 -13.72 -8.70
N HIS A 233 11.76 -14.73 -8.10
CA HIS A 233 12.83 -14.58 -7.13
C HIS A 233 14.01 -15.46 -7.54
N ARG A 234 15.17 -15.27 -6.92
CA ARG A 234 16.38 -16.06 -7.22
C ARG A 234 16.16 -17.57 -7.02
N THR A 235 15.27 -17.94 -6.11
CA THR A 235 14.89 -19.31 -5.75
C THR A 235 13.80 -19.91 -6.64
N GLY A 236 13.24 -19.16 -7.59
CA GLY A 236 12.25 -19.69 -8.52
C GLY A 236 11.14 -18.74 -8.91
N THR A 237 10.06 -19.33 -9.41
CA THR A 237 8.87 -18.62 -9.90
C THR A 237 7.67 -18.96 -9.03
N TYR A 238 6.89 -17.95 -8.66
CA TYR A 238 5.80 -18.08 -7.72
C TYR A 238 4.54 -17.38 -8.23
N LEU A 239 3.38 -17.92 -7.88
CA LEU A 239 2.13 -17.17 -7.85
C LEU A 239 1.97 -16.53 -6.48
N ALA A 240 1.49 -15.29 -6.46
CA ALA A 240 1.19 -14.57 -5.25
C ALA A 240 -0.29 -14.25 -5.16
N VAL A 241 -0.94 -14.65 -4.08
CA VAL A 241 -2.30 -14.20 -3.72
C VAL A 241 -2.20 -13.10 -2.66
N SER A 242 -2.87 -11.98 -2.89
CA SER A 242 -2.98 -10.91 -1.89
C SER A 242 -4.30 -10.16 -2.03
N LEU A 243 -4.63 -9.39 -1.00
CA LEU A 243 -5.72 -8.44 -1.05
C LEU A 243 -5.15 -7.07 -1.46
N LEU A 244 -5.48 -6.60 -2.66
CA LEU A 244 -5.07 -5.30 -3.17
C LEU A 244 -6.04 -4.21 -2.70
N GLY A 245 -5.56 -3.29 -1.86
CA GLY A 245 -6.32 -2.13 -1.40
C GLY A 245 -6.55 -1.07 -2.48
N ARG A 246 -7.56 -0.21 -2.27
CA ARG A 246 -7.79 0.99 -3.10
C ARG A 246 -6.58 1.94 -3.13
N SER A 247 -5.72 1.91 -2.11
CA SER A 247 -4.44 2.63 -2.05
C SER A 247 -3.30 1.92 -2.78
N GLY A 248 -3.54 0.80 -3.48
CA GLY A 248 -2.50 0.04 -4.18
C GLY A 248 -1.60 -0.83 -3.29
N TYR A 249 -1.78 -0.80 -1.97
CA TYR A 249 -1.05 -1.69 -1.06
C TYR A 249 -1.59 -3.12 -1.11
N ARG A 250 -0.68 -4.07 -0.87
CA ARG A 250 -1.00 -5.50 -0.78
C ARG A 250 -1.11 -5.89 0.67
N TYR A 251 -2.28 -6.36 1.05
CA TYR A 251 -2.58 -6.82 2.39
C TYR A 251 -2.60 -8.34 2.43
N ASP A 252 -2.15 -8.88 3.56
CA ASP A 252 -2.27 -10.30 3.85
C ASP A 252 -3.78 -10.65 3.91
N PRO A 253 -4.27 -11.63 3.14
CA PRO A 253 -5.65 -12.07 3.23
C PRO A 253 -6.01 -12.75 4.56
N PHE A 254 -5.03 -13.27 5.31
CA PHE A 254 -5.27 -13.98 6.57
C PHE A 254 -4.82 -13.13 7.76
N GLN A 255 -5.64 -12.13 8.09
CA GLN A 255 -5.40 -11.20 9.19
C GLN A 255 -6.70 -10.69 9.84
N THR A 256 -6.58 -10.04 11.00
CA THR A 256 -7.72 -9.48 11.77
C THR A 256 -7.89 -7.96 11.65
N ARG A 257 -6.93 -7.23 11.07
CA ARG A 257 -6.95 -5.75 10.99
C ARG A 257 -7.68 -5.17 9.78
N LEU A 258 -8.33 -6.00 8.97
CA LEU A 258 -9.13 -5.51 7.85
C LEU A 258 -10.41 -4.84 8.37
N HIS A 259 -10.66 -3.59 7.98
CA HIS A 259 -11.91 -2.90 8.31
C HIS A 259 -13.16 -3.64 7.82
N LYS A 260 -13.06 -4.33 6.69
CA LYS A 260 -14.10 -5.20 6.16
C LYS A 260 -13.54 -6.61 6.05
N PRO A 261 -14.03 -7.57 6.86
CA PRO A 261 -13.51 -8.93 6.82
C PRO A 261 -13.83 -9.58 5.48
N ILE A 262 -12.94 -10.47 5.04
CA ILE A 262 -13.17 -11.31 3.87
C ILE A 262 -14.24 -12.34 4.25
N PRO A 263 -15.30 -12.54 3.43
CA PRO A 263 -16.28 -13.58 3.71
C PRO A 263 -15.61 -14.96 3.80
N GLU A 264 -15.96 -15.76 4.82
CA GLU A 264 -15.27 -17.01 5.16
C GLU A 264 -15.14 -17.97 3.96
N ASP A 265 -16.16 -18.05 3.11
CA ASP A 265 -16.18 -18.94 1.95
C ASP A 265 -15.24 -18.50 0.82
N THR A 266 -14.82 -17.23 0.78
CA THR A 266 -14.07 -16.65 -0.35
C THR A 266 -12.64 -17.20 -0.47
N LEU A 267 -12.02 -17.54 0.67
CA LEU A 267 -10.64 -18.05 0.73
C LEU A 267 -10.54 -19.40 1.45
N ARG A 268 -11.66 -20.14 1.51
CA ARG A 268 -11.69 -21.49 2.07
C ARG A 268 -10.79 -22.45 1.28
N GLU A 269 -10.65 -22.24 -0.02
CA GLU A 269 -9.72 -22.94 -0.91
C GLU A 269 -8.90 -21.92 -1.72
N PRO A 270 -7.68 -22.29 -2.16
CA PRO A 270 -6.92 -21.45 -3.06
C PRO A 270 -7.71 -21.13 -4.33
N PRO A 271 -7.66 -19.88 -4.84
CA PRO A 271 -8.51 -19.43 -5.95
C PRO A 271 -8.08 -19.98 -7.32
N ILE A 272 -7.04 -20.82 -7.36
CA ILE A 272 -6.45 -21.35 -8.58
C ILE A 272 -6.06 -22.81 -8.40
N GLU A 273 -6.54 -23.65 -9.31
CA GLU A 273 -6.13 -25.03 -9.47
C GLU A 273 -4.96 -25.10 -10.45
N ILE A 274 -3.79 -25.50 -9.96
CA ILE A 274 -2.54 -25.52 -10.73
C ILE A 274 -1.59 -26.58 -10.18
N ALA A 275 -0.80 -27.18 -11.07
CA ALA A 275 0.33 -28.03 -10.69
C ALA A 275 1.41 -27.18 -10.00
N SER A 276 1.57 -27.35 -8.69
CA SER A 276 2.59 -26.67 -7.89
C SER A 276 3.86 -27.50 -7.74
N LEU A 277 4.97 -26.82 -7.50
CA LEU A 277 6.21 -27.44 -7.07
C LEU A 277 6.20 -27.65 -5.55
N LYS A 278 7.08 -28.52 -5.05
CA LYS A 278 7.39 -28.54 -3.62
C LYS A 278 8.30 -27.37 -3.30
N TRP A 279 8.24 -26.89 -2.06
CA TRP A 279 9.23 -25.95 -1.56
C TRP A 279 10.57 -26.67 -1.43
N GLU A 280 11.65 -26.07 -1.95
CA GLU A 280 12.97 -26.73 -2.02
C GLU A 280 13.55 -27.00 -0.62
N ASN A 281 13.19 -26.20 0.39
CA ASN A 281 13.51 -26.43 1.80
C ASN A 281 12.20 -26.50 2.61
N ASP A 282 11.93 -27.66 3.22
CA ASP A 282 10.86 -27.86 4.20
C ASP A 282 11.23 -27.34 5.60
N GLU A 283 12.49 -26.95 5.82
CA GLU A 283 13.01 -26.39 7.08
C GLU A 283 13.04 -24.85 7.07
N PHE A 284 11.87 -24.22 7.06
CA PHE A 284 11.72 -22.82 7.46
C PHE A 284 10.88 -22.75 8.74
#